data_AF-A0A0F8Y3D8-F1
#
_entry.id   AF-A0A0F8Y3D8-F1
#
_cell.length_a   1.000
_cell.length_b   1.000
_cell.length_c   1.000
_cell.angle_alpha   90.00
_cell.angle_beta   90.00
_cell.angle_gamma   90.00
#
_symmetry.space_group_name_H-M   'P 1'
#
loop_
_entity.id
_entity.type
_entity.pdbx_description
1 polymer ?
#
loop_
_entity_poly.entity_id
_entity_poly.type
_entity_poly.pdbx_seq_one_letter_code
_entity_poly.pdbx_strand_id
1 'polypeptide(L)' 'MKGINVIFADDLQKWDFQKEIDGRWVAARPLGLDGFFYRLSKVWKVFTGKADVLTWYKQ' A
#
# COMPACT_ATOMS: atom_id res chain seq x y z
N MET A 1 -2.87 14.93 -5.10
CA MET A 1 -1.78 14.31 -4.32
C MET A 1 -1.19 13.16 -5.15
N LYS A 2 0.14 13.08 -5.31
CA LYS A 2 0.77 11.93 -5.98
C LYS A 2 0.73 10.76 -5.01
N GLY A 3 -0.10 9.76 -5.31
CA GLY A 3 -0.29 8.61 -4.44
C GLY A 3 0.94 7.72 -4.30
N ILE A 4 1.06 7.06 -3.15
CA ILE A 4 2.23 6.29 -2.72
C ILE A 4 1.91 4.80 -2.79
N ASN A 5 2.74 4.04 -3.51
CA ASN A 5 2.66 2.57 -3.60
C ASN A 5 3.85 1.86 -2.92
N VAL A 6 4.73 2.62 -2.27
CA VAL A 6 5.84 2.10 -1.46
C VAL A 6 5.91 2.92 -0.19
N ILE A 7 5.77 2.26 0.93
CA ILE A 7 5.67 2.87 2.26
C ILE A 7 6.70 2.16 3.13
N PHE A 8 7.43 2.88 3.97
CA PHE A 8 8.28 2.25 4.98
C PHE A 8 7.44 1.80 6.17
N ALA A 9 7.85 0.73 6.85
CA ALA A 9 7.12 0.20 8.00
C ALA A 9 6.91 1.27 9.10
N ASP A 10 7.92 2.11 9.34
CA ASP A 10 7.86 3.19 10.33
C ASP A 10 6.85 4.29 9.96
N ASP A 11 6.63 4.52 8.67
CA ASP A 11 5.63 5.46 8.18
C ASP A 11 4.22 4.87 8.36
N LEU A 12 4.07 3.56 8.16
CA LEU A 12 2.80 2.85 8.34
C LEU A 12 2.32 2.90 9.79
N GLN A 13 3.22 2.91 10.79
CA GLN A 13 2.80 3.01 12.20
C GLN A 13 2.24 4.38 12.58
N LYS A 14 2.68 5.43 11.89
CA LYS A 14 2.33 6.83 12.21
C LYS A 14 1.13 7.34 11.46
N TRP A 15 0.65 6.57 10.48
CA TRP A 15 -0.32 7.05 9.52
C TRP A 15 -1.74 6.72 10.01
N ASP A 16 -2.64 7.69 9.91
CA ASP A 16 -4.06 7.51 10.22
C ASP A 16 -4.82 7.17 8.93
N PHE A 17 -4.94 5.89 8.65
CA PHE A 17 -5.55 5.35 7.41
C PHE A 17 -6.70 4.39 7.72
N GLN A 18 -7.33 4.49 8.89
CA GLN A 18 -8.51 3.71 9.16
C GLN A 18 -9.69 4.26 8.35
N LYS A 19 -10.44 3.35 7.71
CA LYS A 19 -11.75 3.64 7.13
C LYS A 19 -12.77 2.63 7.61
N GLU A 20 -14.00 3.08 7.75
CA GLU A 20 -15.12 2.19 8.00
C GLU A 20 -15.49 1.44 6.70
N ILE A 21 -15.34 0.12 6.73
CA ILE A 21 -15.76 -0.79 5.66
C ILE A 21 -16.62 -1.88 6.31
N ASP A 22 -17.84 -2.08 5.82
CA ASP A 22 -18.80 -3.07 6.36
C ASP A 22 -19.04 -2.93 7.89
N GLY A 23 -19.08 -1.69 8.40
CA GLY A 23 -19.25 -1.42 9.84
C GLY A 23 -18.04 -1.72 10.71
N ARG A 24 -16.85 -1.92 10.12
CA ARG A 24 -15.58 -2.13 10.83
C ARG A 24 -14.55 -1.10 10.40
N TRP A 25 -13.87 -0.48 11.37
CA TRP A 25 -12.71 0.35 11.09
C TRP A 25 -11.52 -0.54 10.73
N VAL A 26 -11.06 -0.41 9.50
CA VAL A 26 -9.94 -1.18 8.96
C VAL A 26 -8.93 -0.26 8.31
N ALA A 27 -7.68 -0.66 8.38
CA ALA A 27 -6.61 -0.02 7.62
C ALA A 27 -6.95 -0.03 6.12
N ALA A 28 -6.90 1.14 5.48
CA ALA A 28 -7.13 1.32 4.05
C ALA A 28 -5.84 1.66 3.32
N ARG A 29 -5.67 1.12 2.10
CA ARG A 29 -4.47 1.39 1.32
C ARG A 29 -4.45 2.83 0.82
N PRO A 30 -3.28 3.47 0.72
CA PRO A 30 -3.17 4.68 -0.07
C PRO A 30 -3.46 4.40 -1.55
N LEU A 31 -4.19 5.31 -2.18
CA LEU A 31 -4.49 5.26 -3.61
C LEU A 31 -3.40 5.99 -4.39
N GLY A 32 -2.90 5.40 -5.49
CA GLY A 32 -1.81 5.99 -6.26
C GLY A 32 -1.27 5.18 -7.44
N LEU A 33 -0.50 5.87 -8.31
CA LEU A 33 0.27 5.41 -9.48
C LEU A 33 -0.08 3.99 -10.00
N ASP A 34 -1.12 3.92 -10.82
CA ASP A 34 -1.63 2.67 -11.41
C ASP A 34 -0.95 2.25 -12.72
N GLY A 35 0.17 2.87 -13.09
CA GLY A 35 0.87 2.55 -14.35
C GLY A 35 1.41 1.12 -14.39
N PHE A 36 1.23 0.43 -15.52
CA PHE A 36 1.69 -0.95 -15.72
C PHE A 36 3.20 -1.14 -15.44
N PHE A 37 4.05 -0.29 -16.02
CA PHE A 37 5.50 -0.33 -15.77
C PHE A 37 5.87 -0.04 -14.31
N TYR A 38 5.10 0.84 -13.68
CA TYR A 38 5.31 1.15 -12.27
C TYR A 38 4.99 -0.06 -11.38
N ARG A 39 3.90 -0.79 -11.67
CA ARG A 39 3.55 -2.05 -10.98
C ARG A 39 4.64 -3.12 -11.16
N LEU A 40 5.14 -3.31 -12.38
CA LEU A 40 6.27 -4.20 -12.66
C LEU A 40 7.50 -3.87 -11.82
N SER A 41 7.85 -2.58 -11.69
CA SER A 41 8.98 -2.16 -10.86
C SER A 41 8.82 -2.52 -9.37
N LYS A 42 7.58 -2.56 -8.86
CA LYS A 42 7.29 -2.96 -7.46
C LYS A 42 7.37 -4.46 -7.28
N VAL A 43 6.77 -5.20 -8.21
CA VAL A 43 6.85 -6.66 -8.24
C VAL A 43 8.31 -7.12 -8.25
N TRP A 44 9.17 -6.48 -9.04
CA TRP A 44 10.60 -6.79 -9.05
C TRP A 44 11.30 -6.55 -7.71
N LYS A 45 10.92 -5.51 -6.96
CA LYS A 45 11.45 -5.28 -5.61
C LYS A 45 11.07 -6.40 -4.64
N VAL A 46 9.85 -6.92 -4.74
CA VAL A 46 9.41 -8.06 -3.93
C VAL A 46 10.21 -9.31 -4.29
N PHE A 47 10.35 -9.62 -5.59
CA PHE A 47 11.13 -10.78 -6.03
C PHE A 47 12.62 -10.72 -5.66
N THR A 48 13.20 -9.53 -5.59
CA THR A 48 14.60 -9.32 -5.19
C THR A 48 14.80 -9.19 -3.68
N GLY A 49 13.75 -9.39 -2.86
CA GLY A 49 13.84 -9.31 -1.40
C GLY A 49 14.06 -7.89 -0.87
N LYS A 50 13.76 -6.86 -1.67
CA LYS A 50 13.94 -5.44 -1.30
C LYS A 50 12.68 -4.81 -0.71
N ALA A 51 11.55 -5.50 -0.74
CA ALA A 51 10.27 -5.03 -0.22
C ALA A 51 9.34 -6.22 0.08
N ASP A 52 8.43 -6.04 1.03
CA ASP A 52 7.36 -7.00 1.34
C ASP A 52 6.05 -6.61 0.67
N VAL A 53 5.19 -7.60 0.44
CA VAL A 53 3.83 -7.40 -0.07
C VAL A 53 2.85 -7.30 1.09
N LEU A 54 1.92 -6.35 0.99
CA LEU A 54 0.83 -6.17 1.95
C LEU A 54 -0.52 -6.40 1.27
N THR A 55 -1.42 -7.05 1.98
CA THR A 55 -2.81 -7.27 1.55
C THR A 55 -3.75 -6.41 2.39
N TRP A 56 -4.70 -5.76 1.73
CA TRP A 56 -5.66 -4.86 2.39
C TRP A 56 -7.05 -5.52 2.43
N TYR A 57 -7.79 -5.29 3.53
CA TYR A 57 -8.99 -6.05 3.89
C TYR A 57 -10.16 -5.90 2.91
N LYS A 58 -10.22 -4.80 2.15
CA LYS A 58 -11.10 -4.49 1.01
C LYS A 58 -10.69 -3.10 0.53
N GLN A 59 -11.07 -2.71 -0.68
CA GLN A 59 -10.50 -1.53 -1.33
C GLN A 59 -11.51 -0.72 -2.11
#